data_AF-A0A3E4U0U1-F1
#
_entry.id   AF-A0A3E4U0U1-F1
#
_cell.length_a   1.000
_cell.length_b   1.000
_cell.length_c   1.000
_cell.angle_alpha   90.00
_cell.angle_beta   90.00
_cell.angle_gamma   90.00
#
_symmetry.space_group_name_H-M   'P 1'
#
loop_
_entity.id
_entity.type
_entity.pdbx_description
1 polymer ?
#
loop_
_entity_poly.entity_id
_entity_poly.type
_entity_poly.pdbx_seq_one_letter_code
_entity_poly.pdbx_strand_id
1 'polypeptide(L)'
;MMKNVTLSDITAQDGLFCDGDWIEKKDQDPSGTVRLIQLADIGEGLFKDKSDRYITDNKAKELNCTFLEEGDILIARLPDPLGRACIFPLSGKYITAVDIAIVRIRNTNIDSKYIMHLINSVYFRSEIKKYESGTTRKRISRKNLARIEFDVPPLPEQQRIVTRIEELFSELDKAVETLQTTKQQLAVYRQAVLYSAFIGLTQSVPMGDIASMTDPQPSHRTPPEVFGGIPYIGVGDIDYTKKKIKLDDARKVSPSVLEEHLARYTLKDGDFIMGKIGTIGKPYKVHPPQNFALSANVILIQPDNKKVDPSFLFWQFSSPIVTKQLTDGATATSQPAFGITKARLLSIRLCDIAQQKQIVREIESRLFVCDSIEQTVDTALAQADAMRQSILKQAFEGRLI
;
A
#
# COMPACT_ATOMS: atom_id res chain seq x y z
N MET A 1 -9.75 39.78 16.19
CA MET A 1 -10.48 38.54 15.88
C MET A 1 -11.46 38.86 14.75
N MET A 2 -11.38 38.13 13.65
CA MET A 2 -12.36 38.20 12.56
C MET A 2 -13.37 37.08 12.78
N LYS A 3 -14.67 37.37 12.72
CA LYS A 3 -15.73 36.38 12.97
C LYS A 3 -16.56 36.14 11.73
N ASN A 4 -17.00 34.90 11.53
CA ASN A 4 -17.85 34.48 10.42
C ASN A 4 -17.33 34.96 9.05
N VAL A 5 -16.01 34.91 8.85
CA VAL A 5 -15.39 35.24 7.56
C VAL A 5 -15.40 34.03 6.65
N THR A 6 -15.33 34.29 5.35
CA THR A 6 -15.21 33.27 4.31
C THR A 6 -13.81 33.28 3.69
N LEU A 7 -13.52 32.27 2.86
CA LEU A 7 -12.31 32.26 2.03
C LEU A 7 -12.24 33.49 1.09
N SER A 8 -13.40 34.02 0.68
CA SER A 8 -13.46 35.22 -0.16
C SER A 8 -13.03 36.46 0.63
N ASP A 9 -13.43 36.58 1.90
CA ASP A 9 -13.10 37.73 2.73
C ASP A 9 -11.60 37.79 3.06
N ILE A 10 -10.99 36.65 3.37
CA ILE A 10 -9.56 36.59 3.70
C ILE A 10 -8.62 36.79 2.49
N THR A 11 -9.16 36.74 1.26
CA THR A 11 -8.43 36.94 0.01
C THR A 11 -8.74 38.27 -0.68
N ALA A 12 -9.64 39.09 -0.13
CA ALA A 12 -10.12 40.32 -0.76
C ALA A 12 -9.06 41.43 -0.93
N GLN A 13 -8.01 41.43 -0.11
CA GLN A 13 -6.90 42.39 -0.18
C GLN A 13 -5.79 41.87 -1.10
N ASP A 14 -5.93 42.07 -2.41
CA ASP A 14 -4.93 41.67 -3.44
C ASP A 14 -4.56 40.18 -3.45
N GLY A 15 -5.39 39.36 -2.80
CA GLY A 15 -5.31 37.91 -2.83
C GLY A 15 -6.02 37.31 -4.05
N LEU A 16 -6.20 36.01 -4.00
CA LEU A 16 -6.85 35.26 -5.07
C LEU A 16 -7.66 34.11 -4.47
N PHE A 17 -8.93 33.99 -4.89
CA PHE A 17 -9.71 32.78 -4.66
C PHE A 17 -10.41 32.34 -5.93
N CYS A 18 -9.74 31.48 -6.69
CA CYS A 18 -10.19 31.00 -7.99
C CYS A 18 -10.11 29.47 -8.10
N ASP A 19 -10.67 28.97 -9.19
CA ASP A 19 -10.47 27.58 -9.61
C ASP A 19 -9.17 27.49 -10.42
N GLY A 20 -8.55 26.31 -10.43
CA GLY A 20 -7.52 26.01 -11.42
C GLY A 20 -8.09 25.98 -12.84
N ASP A 21 -7.23 25.59 -13.77
CA ASP A 21 -7.48 25.73 -15.20
C ASP A 21 -8.04 24.44 -15.82
N TRP A 22 -8.88 24.61 -16.85
CA TRP A 22 -9.45 23.50 -17.60
C TRP A 22 -8.45 22.96 -18.62
N ILE A 23 -7.52 22.10 -18.16
CA ILE A 23 -6.47 21.50 -18.99
C ILE A 23 -6.88 20.10 -19.43
N GLU A 24 -7.11 19.89 -20.73
CA GLU A 24 -7.44 18.59 -21.28
C GLU A 24 -6.17 17.81 -21.66
N LYS A 25 -6.31 16.51 -21.92
CA LYS A 25 -5.17 15.66 -22.31
C LYS A 25 -4.47 16.15 -23.58
N LYS A 26 -5.22 16.76 -24.50
CA LYS A 26 -4.69 17.32 -25.76
C LYS A 26 -3.84 18.57 -25.56
N ASP A 27 -3.99 19.26 -24.43
CA ASP A 27 -3.24 20.47 -24.10
C ASP A 27 -1.91 20.15 -23.40
N GLN A 28 -1.71 18.89 -23.00
CA GLN A 28 -0.52 18.41 -22.32
C GLN A 28 0.58 18.02 -23.30
N ASP A 29 1.80 18.42 -22.96
CA ASP A 29 3.02 18.18 -23.74
C ASP A 29 4.15 17.79 -22.76
N PRO A 30 4.69 16.56 -22.83
CA PRO A 30 5.81 16.13 -21.99
C PRO A 30 7.08 16.97 -22.16
N SER A 31 7.23 17.71 -23.26
CA SER A 31 8.33 18.64 -23.51
C SER A 31 8.03 20.08 -23.05
N GLY A 32 6.85 20.29 -22.47
CA GLY A 32 6.41 21.58 -21.94
C GLY A 32 7.26 22.07 -20.76
N THR A 33 7.25 23.39 -20.54
CA THR A 33 8.03 24.06 -19.49
C THR A 33 7.17 24.55 -18.32
N VAL A 34 5.85 24.41 -18.41
CA VAL A 34 4.89 24.77 -17.34
C VAL A 34 4.33 23.48 -16.76
N ARG A 35 4.58 23.21 -15.48
CA ARG A 35 4.12 21.97 -14.85
C ARG A 35 2.66 22.09 -14.38
N LEU A 36 1.88 21.06 -14.66
CA LEU A 36 0.48 20.93 -14.24
C LEU A 36 0.39 20.14 -12.94
N ILE A 37 0.00 20.83 -11.88
CA ILE A 37 -0.31 20.23 -10.57
C ILE A 37 -1.71 19.61 -10.61
N GLN A 38 -1.82 18.37 -10.17
CA GLN A 38 -3.04 17.57 -10.18
C GLN A 38 -3.45 17.15 -8.77
N LEU A 39 -4.63 16.54 -8.65
CA LEU A 39 -5.20 16.08 -7.38
C LEU A 39 -4.30 15.09 -6.61
N ALA A 40 -3.42 14.37 -7.30
CA ALA A 40 -2.47 13.43 -6.70
C ALA A 40 -1.34 14.13 -5.92
N ASP A 41 -1.08 15.40 -6.22
CA ASP A 41 -0.08 16.23 -5.56
C ASP A 41 -0.59 16.81 -4.23
N ILE A 42 -1.91 16.86 -4.03
CA ILE A 42 -2.52 17.48 -2.86
C ILE A 42 -2.74 16.43 -1.77
N GLY A 43 -2.03 16.57 -0.66
CA GLY A 43 -2.22 15.81 0.58
C GLY A 43 -3.04 16.56 1.62
N GLU A 44 -3.10 15.99 2.83
CA GLU A 44 -3.66 16.65 4.00
C GLU A 44 -2.52 17.36 4.73
N GLY A 45 -2.38 18.66 4.48
CA GLY A 45 -1.31 19.50 5.01
C GLY A 45 0.06 19.36 4.34
N LEU A 46 0.21 18.40 3.42
CA LEU A 46 1.47 18.12 2.73
C LEU A 46 1.29 18.17 1.20
N PHE A 47 2.22 18.84 0.52
CA PHE A 47 2.37 18.75 -0.93
C PHE A 47 3.15 17.47 -1.29
N LYS A 48 2.55 16.58 -2.06
CA LYS A 48 3.04 15.21 -2.33
C LYS A 48 3.94 15.10 -3.56
N ASP A 49 3.96 16.11 -4.42
CA ASP A 49 4.83 16.21 -5.60
C ASP A 49 4.90 14.94 -6.47
N LYS A 50 3.74 14.41 -6.88
CA LYS A 50 3.62 13.11 -7.59
C LYS A 50 3.45 13.21 -9.09
N SER A 51 2.88 14.29 -9.59
CA SER A 51 2.48 14.41 -10.99
C SER A 51 3.61 14.93 -11.84
N ASP A 52 3.92 14.24 -12.93
CA ASP A 52 4.93 14.67 -13.91
C ASP A 52 4.22 15.00 -15.24
N ARG A 53 3.48 16.10 -15.24
CA ARG A 53 2.66 16.57 -16.37
C ARG A 53 3.00 18.02 -16.69
N TYR A 54 3.06 18.34 -17.97
CA TYR A 54 3.45 19.67 -18.44
C TYR A 54 2.56 20.14 -19.58
N ILE A 55 2.54 21.46 -19.75
CA ILE A 55 2.03 22.14 -20.94
C ILE A 55 3.10 23.13 -21.42
N THR A 56 2.98 23.58 -22.67
CA THR A 56 3.86 24.63 -23.19
C THR A 56 3.47 26.00 -22.65
N ASP A 57 4.43 26.93 -22.57
CA ASP A 57 4.19 28.32 -22.14
C ASP A 57 3.14 29.03 -23.03
N ASN A 58 3.18 28.76 -24.34
CA ASN A 58 2.20 29.29 -25.28
C ASN A 58 0.79 28.77 -24.99
N LYS A 59 0.65 27.47 -24.69
CA LYS A 59 -0.65 26.89 -24.34
C LYS A 59 -1.18 27.45 -23.02
N ALA A 60 -0.30 27.65 -22.02
CA ALA A 60 -0.67 28.28 -20.76
C ALA A 60 -1.24 29.70 -20.96
N LYS A 61 -0.62 30.49 -21.85
CA LYS A 61 -1.09 31.83 -22.20
C LYS A 61 -2.39 31.80 -23.01
N GLU A 62 -2.50 30.90 -23.98
CA GLU A 62 -3.71 30.72 -24.81
C GLU A 62 -4.94 30.40 -23.94
N LEU A 63 -4.76 29.54 -22.93
CA LEU A 63 -5.81 29.16 -21.99
C LEU A 63 -5.99 30.16 -20.84
N ASN A 64 -5.21 31.24 -20.82
CA ASN A 64 -5.19 32.25 -19.76
C ASN A 64 -5.05 31.63 -18.36
N CYS A 65 -4.12 30.69 -18.21
CA CYS A 65 -3.96 29.91 -17.00
C CYS A 65 -3.54 30.76 -15.79
N THR A 66 -4.01 30.37 -14.62
CA THR A 66 -3.59 30.98 -13.36
C THR A 66 -2.30 30.32 -12.86
N PHE A 67 -1.21 31.10 -12.83
CA PHE A 67 0.05 30.62 -12.28
C PHE A 67 0.02 30.59 -10.74
N LEU A 68 0.49 29.48 -10.19
CA LEU A 68 0.67 29.29 -8.76
C LEU A 68 1.86 30.10 -8.26
N GLU A 69 1.75 30.55 -7.02
CA GLU A 69 2.83 31.17 -6.26
C GLU A 69 3.16 30.34 -5.03
N GLU A 70 4.43 30.34 -4.64
CA GLU A 70 4.85 29.76 -3.36
C GLU A 70 4.03 30.39 -2.22
N GLY A 71 3.46 29.55 -1.36
CA GLY A 71 2.56 29.97 -0.29
C GLY A 71 1.07 29.87 -0.62
N ASP A 72 0.69 29.64 -1.88
CA ASP A 72 -0.72 29.38 -2.23
C ASP A 72 -1.26 28.15 -1.49
N ILE A 73 -2.46 28.26 -0.94
CA ILE A 73 -3.17 27.10 -0.40
C ILE A 73 -3.97 26.46 -1.53
N LEU A 74 -3.67 25.20 -1.83
CA LEU A 74 -4.36 24.40 -2.83
C LEU A 74 -5.39 23.51 -2.15
N ILE A 75 -6.67 23.60 -2.56
CA ILE A 75 -7.77 22.82 -1.96
C ILE A 75 -8.34 21.86 -3.01
N ALA A 76 -8.22 20.56 -2.76
CA ALA A 76 -8.79 19.54 -3.63
C ALA A 76 -10.33 19.50 -3.49
N ARG A 77 -11.03 19.74 -4.60
CA ARG A 77 -12.50 19.71 -4.66
C ARG A 77 -13.08 18.35 -5.06
N LEU A 78 -12.22 17.35 -5.27
CA LEU A 78 -12.53 15.91 -5.37
C LEU A 78 -11.23 15.06 -5.39
N PRO A 79 -11.29 13.73 -5.29
CA PRO A 79 -12.30 12.95 -4.56
C PRO A 79 -12.02 13.03 -3.05
N ASP A 80 -12.59 12.10 -2.27
CA ASP A 80 -12.34 11.96 -0.83
C ASP A 80 -10.83 11.77 -0.50
N PRO A 81 -10.30 12.35 0.60
CA PRO A 81 -10.95 13.29 1.50
C PRO A 81 -11.24 14.63 0.81
N LEU A 82 -12.52 15.00 0.77
CA LEU A 82 -13.00 16.20 0.11
C LEU A 82 -12.56 17.44 0.89
N GLY A 83 -11.93 18.39 0.22
CA GLY A 83 -11.39 19.59 0.86
C GLY A 83 -10.02 19.41 1.49
N ARG A 84 -9.31 18.29 1.25
CA ARG A 84 -7.88 18.22 1.64
C ARG A 84 -7.11 19.36 1.01
N ALA A 85 -6.22 19.95 1.78
CA ALA A 85 -5.47 21.13 1.36
C ALA A 85 -4.00 21.06 1.74
N CYS A 86 -3.14 21.72 0.98
CA CYS A 86 -1.73 21.90 1.31
C CYS A 86 -1.25 23.28 0.87
N ILE A 87 -0.12 23.73 1.44
CA ILE A 87 0.59 24.91 0.94
C ILE A 87 1.47 24.47 -0.23
N PHE A 88 1.42 25.23 -1.33
CA PHE A 88 2.26 25.03 -2.49
C PHE A 88 3.68 25.56 -2.23
N PRO A 89 4.73 24.72 -2.32
CA PRO A 89 6.07 25.10 -1.85
C PRO A 89 7.05 25.44 -2.98
N LEU A 90 6.65 25.36 -4.25
CA LEU A 90 7.58 25.43 -5.38
C LEU A 90 7.61 26.83 -6.00
N SER A 91 8.78 27.21 -6.51
CA SER A 91 8.99 28.41 -7.32
C SER A 91 9.21 28.05 -8.79
N GLY A 92 8.63 28.83 -9.70
CA GLY A 92 8.69 28.59 -11.14
C GLY A 92 7.32 28.67 -11.81
N LYS A 93 7.18 28.06 -13.00
CA LYS A 93 5.92 28.09 -13.77
C LYS A 93 5.08 26.85 -13.50
N TYR A 94 4.10 27.03 -12.63
CA TYR A 94 3.15 25.98 -12.27
C TYR A 94 1.74 26.48 -12.43
N ILE A 95 0.87 25.59 -12.87
CA ILE A 95 -0.58 25.80 -12.93
C ILE A 95 -1.25 24.60 -12.25
N THR A 96 -2.55 24.66 -12.00
CA THR A 96 -3.26 23.53 -11.41
C THR A 96 -4.55 23.20 -12.15
N ALA A 97 -4.98 21.94 -12.08
CA ALA A 97 -6.22 21.50 -12.71
C ALA A 97 -7.44 22.15 -12.06
N VAL A 98 -8.51 22.35 -12.84
CA VAL A 98 -9.78 22.95 -12.41
C VAL A 98 -10.35 22.36 -11.12
N ASP A 99 -10.12 21.09 -10.84
CA ASP A 99 -10.62 20.44 -9.62
C ASP A 99 -9.87 20.83 -8.33
N ILE A 100 -8.89 21.73 -8.42
CA ILE A 100 -8.17 22.32 -7.31
C ILE A 100 -8.52 23.81 -7.25
N ALA A 101 -8.95 24.30 -6.08
CA ALA A 101 -9.09 25.74 -5.84
C ALA A 101 -7.77 26.32 -5.33
N ILE A 102 -7.47 27.54 -5.75
CA ILE A 102 -6.29 28.32 -5.33
C ILE A 102 -6.77 29.37 -4.34
N VAL A 103 -6.16 29.41 -3.16
CA VAL A 103 -6.37 30.43 -2.13
C VAL A 103 -5.04 31.12 -1.86
N ARG A 104 -4.90 32.36 -2.33
CA ARG A 104 -3.74 33.23 -2.13
C ARG A 104 -4.10 34.32 -1.15
N ILE A 105 -3.42 34.33 -0.01
CA ILE A 105 -3.67 35.28 1.07
C ILE A 105 -2.51 36.29 1.08
N ARG A 106 -2.82 37.58 0.94
CA ARG A 106 -1.84 38.67 1.09
C ARG A 106 -2.00 39.47 2.38
N ASN A 107 -3.11 39.28 3.08
CA ASN A 107 -3.36 39.93 4.36
C ASN A 107 -2.34 39.43 5.40
N THR A 108 -1.45 40.32 5.84
CA THR A 108 -0.36 40.00 6.77
C THR A 108 -0.84 39.64 8.19
N ASN A 109 -2.12 39.86 8.50
CA ASN A 109 -2.73 39.44 9.77
C ASN A 109 -3.27 38.00 9.75
N ILE A 110 -3.07 37.27 8.65
CA ILE A 110 -3.55 35.90 8.47
C ILE A 110 -2.36 35.00 8.15
N ASP A 111 -2.17 33.97 8.97
CA ASP A 111 -1.18 32.94 8.75
C ASP A 111 -1.75 31.86 7.81
N SER A 112 -1.17 31.70 6.62
CA SER A 112 -1.58 30.68 5.65
C SER A 112 -1.50 29.26 6.20
N LYS A 113 -0.57 28.95 7.12
CA LYS A 113 -0.50 27.63 7.77
C LYS A 113 -1.69 27.41 8.70
N TYR A 114 -2.13 28.44 9.41
CA TYR A 114 -3.32 28.38 10.25
C TYR A 114 -4.55 28.04 9.41
N ILE A 115 -4.75 28.75 8.29
CA ILE A 115 -5.87 28.51 7.37
C ILE A 115 -5.79 27.11 6.75
N MET A 116 -4.61 26.67 6.34
CA MET A 116 -4.40 25.32 5.81
C MET A 116 -4.77 24.23 6.83
N HIS A 117 -4.32 24.36 8.08
CA HIS A 117 -4.66 23.41 9.14
C HIS A 117 -6.16 23.46 9.48
N LEU A 118 -6.77 24.65 9.45
CA LEU A 118 -8.21 24.82 9.67
C LEU A 118 -9.00 24.08 8.60
N ILE A 119 -8.68 24.26 7.32
CA ILE A 119 -9.35 23.58 6.20
C ILE A 119 -9.24 22.05 6.35
N ASN A 120 -8.10 21.55 6.82
CA ASN A 120 -7.90 20.11 7.04
C ASN A 120 -8.54 19.58 8.33
N SER A 121 -9.02 20.45 9.21
CA SER A 121 -9.66 20.03 10.46
C SER A 121 -11.01 19.35 10.21
N VAL A 122 -11.41 18.49 11.16
CA VAL A 122 -12.73 17.85 11.15
C VAL A 122 -13.86 18.88 11.15
N TYR A 123 -13.67 20.02 11.82
CA TYR A 123 -14.64 21.12 11.86
C TYR A 123 -14.93 21.64 10.45
N PHE A 124 -13.91 22.14 9.75
CA PHE A 124 -14.10 22.74 8.43
C PHE A 124 -14.58 21.72 7.39
N ARG A 125 -14.08 20.48 7.45
CA ARG A 125 -14.55 19.41 6.57
C ARG A 125 -15.99 19.00 6.83
N SER A 126 -16.46 19.11 8.07
CA SER A 126 -17.88 18.86 8.37
C SER A 126 -18.78 19.91 7.72
N GLU A 127 -18.33 21.17 7.62
CA GLU A 127 -19.02 22.20 6.86
C GLU A 127 -18.99 21.94 5.35
N ILE A 128 -17.84 21.51 4.80
CA ILE A 128 -17.73 21.10 3.38
C ILE A 128 -18.76 20.01 3.05
N LYS A 129 -18.92 19.00 3.92
CA LYS A 129 -19.87 17.90 3.73
C LYS A 129 -21.32 18.37 3.61
N LYS A 130 -21.71 19.50 4.23
CA LYS A 130 -23.08 20.05 4.11
C LYS A 130 -23.36 20.59 2.70
N TYR A 131 -22.32 20.92 1.94
CA TYR A 131 -22.44 21.50 0.60
C TYR A 131 -21.91 20.59 -0.52
N GLU A 132 -21.55 19.35 -0.20
CA GLU A 132 -21.07 18.39 -1.18
C GLU A 132 -22.21 17.93 -2.11
N SER A 133 -21.85 17.55 -3.33
CA SER A 133 -22.76 16.96 -4.30
C SER A 133 -22.12 15.74 -4.98
N GLY A 134 -22.95 14.97 -5.69
CA GLY A 134 -22.55 13.73 -6.34
C GLY A 134 -22.81 12.49 -5.49
N THR A 135 -23.11 11.38 -6.18
CA THR A 135 -23.35 10.05 -5.56
C THR A 135 -22.07 9.23 -5.55
N THR A 136 -21.49 8.97 -6.73
CA THR A 136 -20.30 8.11 -6.89
C THR A 136 -18.98 8.83 -6.57
N ARG A 137 -18.85 10.11 -6.92
CA ARG A 137 -17.69 10.94 -6.60
C ARG A 137 -18.17 12.22 -5.94
N LYS A 138 -17.95 12.32 -4.62
CA LYS A 138 -18.24 13.51 -3.86
C LYS A 138 -17.39 14.67 -4.34
N ARG A 139 -18.02 15.84 -4.51
CA ARG A 139 -17.34 17.07 -4.91
C ARG A 139 -17.98 18.30 -4.28
N ILE A 140 -17.20 19.38 -4.17
CA ILE A 140 -17.68 20.70 -3.78
C ILE A 140 -17.38 21.72 -4.88
N SER A 141 -18.34 22.58 -5.21
CA SER A 141 -18.05 23.70 -6.13
C SER A 141 -17.34 24.82 -5.38
N ARG A 142 -16.51 25.62 -6.05
CA ARG A 142 -15.90 26.82 -5.44
C ARG A 142 -16.94 27.79 -4.90
N LYS A 143 -18.08 27.93 -5.59
CA LYS A 143 -19.21 28.75 -5.10
C LYS A 143 -19.72 28.27 -3.75
N ASN A 144 -19.79 26.96 -3.53
CA ASN A 144 -20.19 26.41 -2.24
C ASN A 144 -19.08 26.52 -1.20
N LEU A 145 -17.82 26.28 -1.60
CA LEU A 145 -16.65 26.44 -0.73
C LEU A 145 -16.53 27.88 -0.21
N ALA A 146 -16.90 28.86 -1.04
CA ALA A 146 -16.94 30.29 -0.69
C ALA A 146 -17.97 30.66 0.39
N ARG A 147 -18.93 29.78 0.69
CA ARG A 147 -20.01 30.03 1.67
C ARG A 147 -19.67 29.53 3.07
N ILE A 148 -18.55 28.82 3.23
CA ILE A 148 -18.16 28.29 4.52
C ILE A 148 -17.60 29.43 5.36
N GLU A 149 -18.26 29.67 6.48
CA GLU A 149 -17.88 30.68 7.46
C GLU A 149 -17.01 30.07 8.55
N PHE A 150 -16.02 30.83 9.01
CA PHE A 150 -15.13 30.46 10.10
C PHE A 150 -14.59 31.69 10.82
N ASP A 151 -14.06 31.47 12.02
CA ASP A 151 -13.44 32.51 12.81
C ASP A 151 -11.92 32.50 12.61
N VAL A 152 -11.30 33.69 12.64
CA VAL A 152 -9.85 33.86 12.58
C VAL A 152 -9.39 34.66 13.82
N PRO A 153 -8.62 34.04 14.74
CA PRO A 153 -8.10 34.72 15.92
C PRO A 153 -7.02 35.74 15.55
N PRO A 154 -6.56 36.60 16.48
CA PRO A 154 -5.42 37.48 16.23
C PRO A 154 -4.17 36.72 15.76
N LEU A 155 -3.34 37.34 14.92
CA LEU A 155 -2.14 36.71 14.34
C LEU A 155 -1.23 36.01 15.38
N PRO A 156 -0.92 36.60 16.55
CA PRO A 156 -0.09 35.91 17.55
C PRO A 156 -0.70 34.59 18.05
N GLU A 157 -2.02 34.52 18.15
CA GLU A 157 -2.73 33.31 18.56
C GLU A 157 -2.76 32.26 17.44
N GLN A 158 -2.95 32.68 16.18
CA GLN A 158 -2.82 31.79 15.02
C GLN A 158 -1.44 31.12 15.00
N GLN A 159 -0.38 31.92 15.14
CA GLN A 159 1.00 31.44 15.16
C GLN A 159 1.24 30.46 16.31
N ARG A 160 0.74 30.76 17.52
CA ARG A 160 0.83 29.87 18.68
C ARG A 160 0.14 28.52 18.43
N ILE A 161 -1.03 28.52 17.79
CA ILE A 161 -1.76 27.32 17.38
C ILE A 161 -0.95 26.52 16.36
N VAL A 162 -0.44 27.18 15.32
CA VAL A 162 0.38 26.54 14.27
C VAL A 162 1.63 25.92 14.87
N THR A 163 2.39 26.64 15.70
CA THR A 163 3.57 26.11 16.38
C THR A 163 3.25 24.84 17.14
N ARG A 164 2.16 24.83 17.92
CA ARG A 164 1.79 23.66 18.71
C ARG A 164 1.34 22.47 17.87
N ILE A 165 0.62 22.71 16.78
CA ILE A 165 0.23 21.66 15.82
C ILE A 165 1.49 21.05 15.18
N GLU A 166 2.39 21.88 14.68
CA GLU A 166 3.61 21.42 13.98
C GLU A 166 4.57 20.67 14.91
N GLU A 167 4.71 21.08 16.17
CA GLU A 167 5.44 20.32 17.19
C GLU A 167 4.90 18.89 17.34
N LEU A 168 3.59 18.77 17.58
CA LEU A 168 2.95 17.46 17.78
C LEU A 168 2.96 16.61 16.51
N PHE A 169 2.79 17.22 15.34
CA PHE A 169 2.92 16.52 14.07
C PHE A 169 4.34 16.03 13.84
N SER A 170 5.36 16.82 14.17
CA SER A 170 6.76 16.40 14.07
C SER A 170 7.08 15.21 14.99
N GLU A 171 6.58 15.21 16.23
CA GLU A 171 6.71 14.05 17.13
C GLU A 171 6.03 12.80 16.56
N LEU A 172 4.82 12.98 16.01
CA LEU A 172 4.06 11.90 15.41
C LEU A 172 4.73 11.34 14.14
N ASP A 173 5.29 12.20 13.30
CA ASP A 173 6.05 11.82 12.11
C ASP A 173 7.25 10.95 12.47
N LYS A 174 8.01 11.33 13.50
CA LYS A 174 9.14 10.52 14.01
C LYS A 174 8.69 9.16 14.54
N ALA A 175 7.54 9.12 15.22
CA ALA A 175 6.97 7.85 15.70
C ALA A 175 6.55 6.95 14.53
N VAL A 176 5.89 7.50 13.52
CA VAL A 176 5.48 6.78 12.30
C VAL A 176 6.71 6.24 11.55
N GLU A 177 7.75 7.05 11.38
CA GLU A 177 9.00 6.62 10.75
C GLU A 177 9.62 5.44 11.51
N THR A 178 9.72 5.55 12.84
CA THR A 178 10.24 4.46 13.70
C THR A 178 9.43 3.17 13.56
N LEU A 179 8.11 3.27 13.52
CA LEU A 179 7.21 2.13 13.31
C LEU A 179 7.42 1.50 11.92
N GLN A 180 7.58 2.31 10.87
CA GLN A 180 7.87 1.81 9.52
C GLN A 180 9.23 1.10 9.44
N THR A 181 10.27 1.67 10.06
CA THR A 181 11.59 1.03 10.17
C THR A 181 11.48 -0.30 10.93
N THR A 182 10.68 -0.37 11.98
CA THR A 182 10.44 -1.61 12.74
C THR A 182 9.87 -2.71 11.85
N LYS A 183 8.89 -2.41 10.97
CA LYS A 183 8.37 -3.40 10.01
C LYS A 183 9.44 -3.92 9.05
N GLN A 184 10.30 -3.03 8.55
CA GLN A 184 11.40 -3.41 7.66
C GLN A 184 12.41 -4.32 8.40
N GLN A 185 12.77 -3.97 9.63
CA GLN A 185 13.66 -4.76 10.46
C GLN A 185 13.07 -6.14 10.81
N LEU A 186 11.77 -6.23 11.10
CA LEU A 186 11.10 -7.51 11.30
C LEU A 186 11.21 -8.41 10.06
N ALA A 187 11.03 -7.86 8.85
CA ALA A 187 11.18 -8.64 7.62
C ALA A 187 12.60 -9.25 7.48
N VAL A 188 13.64 -8.48 7.82
CA VAL A 188 15.04 -8.95 7.84
C VAL A 188 15.25 -9.99 8.93
N TYR A 189 14.75 -9.73 10.15
CA TYR A 189 14.88 -10.65 11.28
C TYR A 189 14.24 -12.02 11.00
N ARG A 190 13.07 -12.05 10.35
CA ARG A 190 12.40 -13.30 9.95
C ARG A 190 13.31 -14.15 9.06
N GLN A 191 13.98 -13.53 8.09
CA GLN A 191 14.94 -14.23 7.23
C GLN A 191 16.18 -14.70 7.99
N ALA A 192 16.67 -13.90 8.94
CA ALA A 192 17.81 -14.27 9.79
C ALA A 192 17.48 -15.46 10.72
N VAL A 193 16.28 -15.51 11.31
CA VAL A 193 15.80 -16.64 12.12
C VAL A 193 15.81 -17.92 11.29
N LEU A 194 15.22 -17.88 10.09
CA LEU A 194 15.17 -19.03 9.20
C LEU A 194 16.57 -19.45 8.73
N TYR A 195 17.44 -18.52 8.37
CA TYR A 195 18.82 -18.82 8.00
C TYR A 195 19.57 -19.50 9.14
N SER A 196 19.53 -18.91 10.34
CA SER A 196 20.19 -19.43 11.53
C SER A 196 19.71 -20.83 11.91
N ALA A 197 18.42 -21.13 11.71
CA ALA A 197 17.84 -22.41 12.06
C ALA A 197 18.38 -23.58 11.21
N PHE A 198 18.82 -23.30 9.99
CA PHE A 198 19.25 -24.35 9.04
C PHE A 198 20.74 -24.30 8.71
N ILE A 199 21.43 -23.18 8.88
CA ILE A 199 22.83 -23.01 8.46
C ILE A 199 23.81 -23.96 9.20
N GLY A 200 23.48 -24.38 10.42
CA GLY A 200 24.28 -25.33 11.20
C GLY A 200 24.12 -26.79 10.80
N LEU A 201 23.10 -27.13 9.99
CA LEU A 201 22.88 -28.49 9.52
C LEU A 201 23.86 -28.83 8.40
N THR A 202 24.64 -29.90 8.57
CA THR A 202 25.72 -30.30 7.66
C THR A 202 25.30 -31.37 6.66
N GLN A 203 24.31 -32.20 6.99
CA GLN A 203 23.78 -33.20 6.09
C GLN A 203 22.76 -32.58 5.15
N SER A 204 22.76 -33.02 3.89
CA SER A 204 21.76 -32.62 2.91
C SER A 204 21.36 -33.78 2.03
N VAL A 205 20.12 -33.75 1.55
CA VAL A 205 19.53 -34.75 0.66
C VAL A 205 18.85 -34.06 -0.52
N PRO A 206 18.80 -34.70 -1.71
CA PRO A 206 17.94 -34.26 -2.79
C PRO A 206 16.48 -34.21 -2.38
N MET A 207 15.77 -33.16 -2.77
CA MET A 207 14.34 -32.98 -2.48
C MET A 207 13.48 -34.17 -2.92
N GLY A 208 13.80 -34.78 -4.06
CA GLY A 208 13.09 -35.95 -4.58
C GLY A 208 13.13 -37.18 -3.65
N ASP A 209 14.08 -37.25 -2.71
CA ASP A 209 14.21 -38.40 -1.79
C ASP A 209 13.27 -38.30 -0.60
N ILE A 210 12.81 -37.09 -0.26
CA ILE A 210 12.06 -36.79 0.98
C ILE A 210 10.65 -36.23 0.73
N ALA A 211 10.30 -35.87 -0.51
CA ALA A 211 8.98 -35.34 -0.84
C ALA A 211 8.62 -35.60 -2.30
N SER A 212 7.34 -35.80 -2.57
CA SER A 212 6.83 -35.79 -3.93
C SER A 212 6.64 -34.35 -4.41
N MET A 213 6.92 -34.14 -5.70
CA MET A 213 6.69 -32.88 -6.39
C MET A 213 5.86 -33.14 -7.63
N THR A 214 4.68 -32.53 -7.65
CA THR A 214 3.64 -32.78 -8.65
C THR A 214 3.37 -31.51 -9.43
N ASP A 215 3.33 -31.61 -10.77
CA ASP A 215 2.73 -30.57 -11.62
C ASP A 215 1.22 -30.75 -11.56
N PRO A 216 0.47 -29.81 -10.97
CA PRO A 216 -0.97 -29.90 -10.98
C PRO A 216 -1.56 -29.76 -12.37
N GLN A 217 -0.85 -29.20 -13.35
CA GLN A 217 -1.36 -29.08 -14.72
C GLN A 217 -0.26 -29.41 -15.75
N PRO A 218 -0.02 -30.70 -16.03
CA PRO A 218 1.07 -31.14 -16.92
C PRO A 218 0.92 -30.66 -18.35
N SER A 219 -0.30 -30.39 -18.81
CA SER A 219 -0.52 -29.81 -20.14
C SER A 219 0.05 -28.40 -20.28
N HIS A 220 0.39 -27.75 -19.16
CA HIS A 220 0.87 -26.36 -19.05
C HIS A 220 -0.03 -25.35 -19.77
N ARG A 221 -1.29 -25.73 -20.01
CA ARG A 221 -2.32 -24.88 -20.61
C ARG A 221 -3.36 -24.57 -19.54
N THR A 222 -3.64 -23.28 -19.37
CA THR A 222 -4.72 -22.82 -18.49
C THR A 222 -6.06 -23.28 -19.07
N PRO A 223 -6.88 -24.04 -18.30
CA PRO A 223 -8.19 -24.47 -18.77
C PRO A 223 -9.11 -23.28 -19.10
N PRO A 224 -10.07 -23.41 -20.04
CA PRO A 224 -11.07 -22.40 -20.29
C PRO A 224 -11.82 -21.99 -19.01
N GLU A 225 -12.18 -20.72 -18.94
CA GLU A 225 -12.94 -20.19 -17.81
C GLU A 225 -14.41 -20.63 -17.90
N VAL A 226 -14.99 -21.03 -16.76
CA VAL A 226 -16.36 -21.54 -16.68
C VAL A 226 -17.12 -20.82 -15.57
N PHE A 227 -18.22 -20.17 -15.90
CA PHE A 227 -19.09 -19.51 -14.93
C PHE A 227 -19.66 -20.53 -13.92
N GLY A 228 -19.57 -20.22 -12.62
CA GLY A 228 -20.01 -21.13 -11.56
C GLY A 228 -19.17 -22.39 -11.39
N GLY A 229 -17.99 -22.46 -12.02
CA GLY A 229 -17.06 -23.59 -11.91
C GLY A 229 -16.29 -23.65 -10.58
N ILE A 230 -15.29 -24.52 -10.54
CA ILE A 230 -14.41 -24.73 -9.39
C ILE A 230 -13.26 -23.71 -9.39
N PRO A 231 -12.87 -23.14 -8.22
CA PRO A 231 -11.71 -22.25 -8.14
C PRO A 231 -10.43 -22.92 -8.67
N TYR A 232 -9.69 -22.21 -9.52
CA TYR A 232 -8.41 -22.62 -10.07
C TYR A 232 -7.32 -21.69 -9.54
N ILE A 233 -6.63 -22.13 -8.49
CA ILE A 233 -5.82 -21.25 -7.65
C ILE A 233 -4.34 -21.30 -8.02
N GLY A 234 -3.69 -20.15 -8.01
CA GLY A 234 -2.24 -20.02 -8.04
C GLY A 234 -1.73 -19.16 -6.88
N VAL A 235 -0.44 -18.84 -6.91
CA VAL A 235 0.18 -17.99 -5.87
C VAL A 235 -0.40 -16.57 -5.82
N GLY A 236 -0.99 -16.07 -6.91
CA GLY A 236 -1.65 -14.75 -6.96
C GLY A 236 -3.00 -14.69 -6.23
N ASP A 237 -3.60 -15.86 -5.98
CA ASP A 237 -4.88 -15.98 -5.29
C ASP A 237 -4.71 -16.12 -3.78
N ILE A 238 -3.49 -16.00 -3.27
CA ILE A 238 -3.17 -16.15 -1.84
C ILE A 238 -3.05 -14.77 -1.19
N ASP A 239 -3.81 -14.56 -0.12
CA ASP A 239 -3.59 -13.48 0.83
C ASP A 239 -2.62 -13.97 1.92
N TYR A 240 -1.33 -13.67 1.75
CA TYR A 240 -0.29 -14.07 2.68
C TYR A 240 -0.42 -13.37 4.04
N THR A 241 -1.01 -12.18 4.09
CA THR A 241 -1.24 -11.43 5.33
C THR A 241 -2.34 -12.08 6.15
N LYS A 242 -3.47 -12.43 5.52
CA LYS A 242 -4.58 -13.14 6.19
C LYS A 242 -4.39 -14.66 6.24
N LYS A 243 -3.29 -15.16 5.67
CA LYS A 243 -2.97 -16.59 5.53
C LYS A 243 -4.15 -17.37 4.90
N LYS A 244 -4.84 -16.80 3.91
CA LYS A 244 -6.06 -17.38 3.30
C LYS A 244 -6.00 -17.39 1.77
N ILE A 245 -6.61 -18.40 1.15
CA ILE A 245 -6.85 -18.45 -0.31
C ILE A 245 -8.12 -17.66 -0.66
N LYS A 246 -8.03 -16.73 -1.61
CA LYS A 246 -9.14 -15.93 -2.15
C LYS A 246 -9.94 -16.74 -3.18
N LEU A 247 -10.65 -17.76 -2.71
CA LEU A 247 -11.38 -18.69 -3.58
C LEU A 247 -12.43 -18.00 -4.44
N ASP A 248 -13.08 -16.95 -3.94
CA ASP A 248 -14.18 -16.26 -4.63
C ASP A 248 -13.69 -15.43 -5.82
N ASP A 249 -12.52 -14.78 -5.67
CA ASP A 249 -11.89 -13.96 -6.69
C ASP A 249 -11.13 -14.79 -7.74
N ALA A 250 -10.82 -16.05 -7.42
CA ALA A 250 -10.05 -16.92 -8.29
C ALA A 250 -10.84 -17.29 -9.56
N ARG A 251 -10.13 -17.36 -10.68
CA ARG A 251 -10.64 -17.89 -11.95
C ARG A 251 -11.31 -19.23 -11.71
N LYS A 252 -12.46 -19.46 -12.36
CA LYS A 252 -13.21 -20.71 -12.24
C LYS A 252 -13.01 -21.59 -13.47
N VAL A 253 -12.92 -22.90 -13.27
CA VAL A 253 -12.75 -23.90 -14.34
C VAL A 253 -13.77 -25.03 -14.21
N SER A 254 -13.89 -25.85 -15.26
CA SER A 254 -14.77 -27.03 -15.25
C SER A 254 -14.47 -27.95 -14.04
N PRO A 255 -15.50 -28.50 -13.37
CA PRO A 255 -15.32 -29.52 -12.32
C PRO A 255 -14.45 -30.71 -12.74
N SER A 256 -14.47 -31.06 -14.04
CA SER A 256 -13.63 -32.12 -14.59
C SER A 256 -12.12 -31.90 -14.38
N VAL A 257 -11.68 -30.64 -14.23
CA VAL A 257 -10.27 -30.32 -13.91
C VAL A 257 -9.93 -30.77 -12.49
N LEU A 258 -10.84 -30.54 -11.53
CA LEU A 258 -10.66 -31.02 -10.16
C LEU A 258 -10.72 -32.54 -10.10
N GLU A 259 -11.62 -33.18 -10.86
CA GLU A 259 -11.68 -34.64 -10.98
C GLU A 259 -10.36 -35.23 -11.50
N GLU A 260 -9.77 -34.62 -12.54
CA GLU A 260 -8.44 -35.00 -13.05
C GLU A 260 -7.35 -34.82 -11.98
N HIS A 261 -7.41 -33.76 -11.17
CA HIS A 261 -6.46 -33.54 -10.08
C HIS A 261 -6.61 -34.61 -9.01
N LEU A 262 -7.84 -34.88 -8.55
CA LEU A 262 -8.17 -35.88 -7.54
C LEU A 262 -7.79 -37.30 -7.99
N ALA A 263 -7.82 -37.60 -9.29
CA ALA A 263 -7.36 -38.87 -9.84
C ALA A 263 -5.83 -39.06 -9.76
N ARG A 264 -5.05 -37.96 -9.68
CA ARG A 264 -3.58 -37.99 -9.65
C ARG A 264 -3.00 -37.74 -8.26
N TYR A 265 -3.63 -36.91 -7.46
CA TYR A 265 -3.20 -36.60 -6.09
C TYR A 265 -4.37 -36.12 -5.23
N THR A 266 -4.20 -36.25 -3.92
CA THR A 266 -5.10 -35.67 -2.91
C THR A 266 -4.28 -34.87 -1.91
N LEU A 267 -4.84 -33.75 -1.45
CA LEU A 267 -4.19 -32.92 -0.42
C LEU A 267 -4.26 -33.58 0.95
N LYS A 268 -3.16 -33.46 1.70
CA LYS A 268 -3.01 -33.91 3.08
C LYS A 268 -2.50 -32.78 3.95
N ASP A 269 -2.69 -32.89 5.26
CA ASP A 269 -2.08 -31.96 6.19
C ASP A 269 -0.55 -32.02 6.10
N GLY A 270 0.07 -30.85 5.96
CA GLY A 270 1.51 -30.71 5.74
C GLY A 270 1.90 -30.50 4.27
N ASP A 271 0.97 -30.68 3.34
CA ASP A 271 1.19 -30.33 1.94
C ASP A 271 1.29 -28.81 1.78
N PHE A 272 2.12 -28.38 0.84
CA PHE A 272 2.25 -26.97 0.51
C PHE A 272 2.52 -26.79 -0.97
N ILE A 273 2.20 -25.59 -1.47
CA ILE A 273 2.44 -25.21 -2.86
C ILE A 273 3.50 -24.12 -2.94
N MET A 274 4.18 -24.04 -4.08
CA MET A 274 5.06 -22.92 -4.41
C MET A 274 4.86 -22.46 -5.86
N GLY A 275 5.14 -21.19 -6.14
CA GLY A 275 5.10 -20.65 -7.51
C GLY A 275 6.22 -21.18 -8.40
N LYS A 276 5.86 -21.61 -9.62
CA LYS A 276 6.74 -22.06 -10.71
C LYS A 276 7.24 -20.91 -11.58
N ILE A 277 6.41 -19.87 -11.74
CA ILE A 277 6.63 -18.70 -12.62
C ILE A 277 6.29 -17.44 -11.81
N GLY A 278 7.16 -16.42 -11.81
CA GLY A 278 6.94 -15.17 -11.09
C GLY A 278 7.48 -15.19 -9.66
N THR A 279 6.59 -15.17 -8.64
CA THR A 279 6.98 -15.19 -7.22
C THR A 279 7.52 -16.58 -6.82
N ILE A 280 8.78 -16.82 -7.12
CA ILE A 280 9.52 -18.02 -6.74
C ILE A 280 9.89 -17.91 -5.25
N GLY A 281 9.75 -19.01 -4.49
CA GLY A 281 10.26 -19.10 -3.12
C GLY A 281 9.35 -18.62 -1.99
N LYS A 282 8.06 -18.35 -2.25
CA LYS A 282 7.06 -18.13 -1.19
C LYS A 282 6.12 -19.33 -1.10
N PRO A 283 6.37 -20.31 -0.20
CA PRO A 283 5.50 -21.45 -0.05
C PRO A 283 4.20 -21.07 0.68
N TYR A 284 3.14 -21.84 0.45
CA TYR A 284 1.88 -21.72 1.16
C TYR A 284 1.30 -23.10 1.49
N LYS A 285 0.96 -23.31 2.77
CA LYS A 285 0.35 -24.57 3.24
C LYS A 285 -1.05 -24.71 2.67
N VAL A 286 -1.36 -25.86 2.09
CA VAL A 286 -2.69 -26.19 1.58
C VAL A 286 -3.29 -27.27 2.45
N HIS A 287 -4.60 -27.20 2.66
CA HIS A 287 -5.29 -28.06 3.62
C HIS A 287 -6.51 -28.73 2.97
N PRO A 288 -6.86 -29.95 3.39
CA PRO A 288 -8.14 -30.56 3.04
C PRO A 288 -9.33 -29.81 3.69
N PRO A 289 -10.55 -29.94 3.13
CA PRO A 289 -10.91 -30.67 1.91
C PRO A 289 -10.47 -29.94 0.64
N GLN A 290 -10.04 -30.69 -0.38
CA GLN A 290 -9.63 -30.14 -1.67
C GLN A 290 -10.86 -29.76 -2.52
N ASN A 291 -11.38 -28.55 -2.31
CA ASN A 291 -12.51 -27.97 -3.04
C ASN A 291 -12.08 -26.99 -4.15
N PHE A 292 -10.81 -27.02 -4.54
CA PHE A 292 -10.22 -26.18 -5.58
C PHE A 292 -9.21 -26.99 -6.41
N ALA A 293 -9.02 -26.58 -7.66
CA ALA A 293 -7.96 -27.07 -8.54
C ALA A 293 -6.72 -26.18 -8.41
N LEU A 294 -5.53 -26.77 -8.53
CA LEU A 294 -4.26 -26.04 -8.48
C LEU A 294 -3.79 -25.65 -9.88
N SER A 295 -3.28 -24.44 -10.04
CA SER A 295 -2.92 -23.94 -11.36
C SER A 295 -1.57 -24.42 -11.88
N ALA A 296 -1.41 -24.34 -13.21
CA ALA A 296 -0.16 -24.66 -13.92
C ALA A 296 1.06 -23.85 -13.47
N ASN A 297 0.83 -22.76 -12.72
CA ASN A 297 1.89 -21.90 -12.22
C ASN A 297 2.36 -22.27 -10.81
N VAL A 298 1.85 -23.36 -10.21
CA VAL A 298 2.33 -23.86 -8.92
C VAL A 298 2.89 -25.27 -9.02
N ILE A 299 3.72 -25.63 -8.06
CA ILE A 299 4.17 -26.99 -7.80
C ILE A 299 3.58 -27.41 -6.46
N LEU A 300 2.90 -28.55 -6.44
CA LEU A 300 2.46 -29.18 -5.20
C LEU A 300 3.61 -30.00 -4.62
N ILE A 301 3.89 -29.79 -3.34
CA ILE A 301 4.93 -30.47 -2.58
C ILE A 301 4.24 -31.27 -1.47
N GLN A 302 4.43 -32.58 -1.48
CA GLN A 302 3.87 -33.49 -0.46
C GLN A 302 5.03 -34.20 0.26
N PRO A 303 5.37 -33.78 1.49
CA PRO A 303 6.43 -34.40 2.27
C PRO A 303 6.19 -35.88 2.57
N ASP A 304 7.25 -36.70 2.56
CA ASP A 304 7.20 -38.05 3.12
C ASP A 304 7.41 -37.96 4.64
N ASN A 305 6.30 -38.02 5.39
CA ASN A 305 6.30 -37.86 6.85
C ASN A 305 7.17 -38.87 7.60
N LYS A 306 7.61 -39.97 6.96
CA LYS A 306 8.57 -40.92 7.56
C LYS A 306 10.00 -40.42 7.50
N LYS A 307 10.30 -39.48 6.59
CA LYS A 307 11.66 -38.99 6.29
C LYS A 307 11.86 -37.54 6.70
N VAL A 308 10.81 -36.72 6.67
CA VAL A 308 10.88 -35.30 6.98
C VAL A 308 9.60 -34.81 7.64
N ASP A 309 9.74 -33.93 8.63
CA ASP A 309 8.64 -33.19 9.21
C ASP A 309 8.11 -32.14 8.20
N PRO A 310 6.81 -32.11 7.89
CA PRO A 310 6.25 -31.19 6.90
C PRO A 310 6.51 -29.71 7.19
N SER A 311 6.42 -29.29 8.46
CA SER A 311 6.67 -27.90 8.85
C SER A 311 8.16 -27.58 8.73
N PHE A 312 9.05 -28.51 9.06
CA PHE A 312 10.49 -28.35 8.87
C PHE A 312 10.84 -28.11 7.41
N LEU A 313 10.25 -28.90 6.50
CA LEU A 313 10.46 -28.71 5.06
C LEU A 313 9.86 -27.39 4.56
N PHE A 314 8.64 -27.05 4.99
CA PHE A 314 7.99 -25.79 4.66
C PHE A 314 8.85 -24.57 5.05
N TRP A 315 9.43 -24.58 6.26
CA TRP A 315 10.28 -23.49 6.73
C TRP A 315 11.62 -23.41 5.99
N GLN A 316 12.17 -24.53 5.52
CA GLN A 316 13.33 -24.48 4.62
C GLN A 316 13.01 -23.82 3.29
N PHE A 317 11.86 -24.11 2.69
CA PHE A 317 11.39 -23.41 1.48
C PHE A 317 11.16 -21.92 1.69
N SER A 318 10.91 -21.48 2.93
CA SER A 318 10.79 -20.07 3.29
C SER A 318 12.14 -19.42 3.63
N SER A 319 13.21 -20.20 3.75
CA SER A 319 14.53 -19.74 4.20
C SER A 319 15.37 -19.17 3.05
N PRO A 320 16.35 -18.30 3.36
CA PRO A 320 17.31 -17.83 2.37
C PRO A 320 18.11 -18.96 1.69
N ILE A 321 18.26 -20.11 2.35
CA ILE A 321 19.06 -21.24 1.84
C ILE A 321 18.41 -21.86 0.60
N VAL A 322 17.12 -22.17 0.66
CA VAL A 322 16.39 -22.73 -0.50
C VAL A 322 16.04 -21.63 -1.49
N THR A 323 15.68 -20.42 -1.01
CA THR A 323 15.39 -19.27 -1.88
C THR A 323 16.57 -18.94 -2.80
N LYS A 324 17.82 -19.04 -2.30
CA LYS A 324 19.02 -18.86 -3.13
C LYS A 324 19.13 -19.92 -4.23
N GLN A 325 18.97 -21.21 -3.89
CA GLN A 325 19.02 -22.30 -4.87
C GLN A 325 17.97 -22.14 -5.98
N LEU A 326 16.76 -21.71 -5.61
CA LEU A 326 15.68 -21.45 -6.56
C LEU A 326 16.03 -20.28 -7.50
N THR A 327 16.60 -19.21 -6.96
CA THR A 327 16.99 -18.02 -7.73
C THR A 327 18.14 -18.34 -8.71
N ASP A 328 19.18 -19.01 -8.24
CA ASP A 328 20.33 -19.44 -9.05
C ASP A 328 19.88 -20.43 -10.16
N GLY A 329 18.93 -21.30 -9.86
CA GLY A 329 18.38 -22.25 -10.83
C GLY A 329 17.46 -21.61 -11.90
N ALA A 330 16.87 -20.45 -11.62
CA ALA A 330 15.95 -19.73 -12.50
C ALA A 330 16.66 -18.80 -13.49
N THR A 331 17.79 -18.19 -13.11
CA THR A 331 18.58 -17.28 -13.97
C THR A 331 19.34 -18.02 -15.09
N ALA A 332 19.50 -19.34 -14.97
CA ALA A 332 20.16 -20.17 -15.98
C ALA A 332 19.32 -20.46 -17.25
N THR A 333 18.10 -19.91 -17.38
CA THR A 333 17.19 -20.17 -18.52
C THR A 333 16.55 -18.89 -19.05
N SER A 334 16.36 -18.82 -20.38
CA SER A 334 15.79 -17.65 -21.10
C SER A 334 14.33 -17.32 -20.77
N GLN A 335 13.63 -18.20 -20.04
CA GLN A 335 12.39 -17.88 -19.34
C GLN A 335 12.52 -18.24 -17.85
N PRO A 336 12.14 -17.36 -16.91
CA PRO A 336 12.23 -17.61 -15.48
C PRO A 336 11.11 -18.56 -15.01
N ALA A 337 11.21 -19.82 -15.42
CA ALA A 337 10.34 -20.91 -15.01
C ALA A 337 11.16 -22.00 -14.32
N PHE A 338 10.86 -22.29 -13.06
CA PHE A 338 11.56 -23.32 -12.29
C PHE A 338 10.85 -24.67 -12.47
N GLY A 339 11.31 -25.50 -13.41
CA GLY A 339 10.71 -26.79 -13.73
C GLY A 339 10.88 -27.85 -12.62
N ILE A 340 9.98 -28.83 -12.58
CA ILE A 340 9.94 -29.88 -11.54
C ILE A 340 11.21 -30.72 -11.50
N THR A 341 11.85 -30.97 -12.65
CA THR A 341 13.12 -31.71 -12.70
C THR A 341 14.20 -31.01 -11.88
N LYS A 342 14.30 -29.68 -11.97
CA LYS A 342 15.24 -28.89 -11.14
C LYS A 342 14.79 -28.86 -9.68
N ALA A 343 13.49 -28.78 -9.43
CA ALA A 343 12.93 -28.78 -8.07
C ALA A 343 13.27 -30.04 -7.28
N ARG A 344 13.31 -31.20 -7.94
CA ARG A 344 13.72 -32.48 -7.32
C ARG A 344 15.21 -32.52 -6.94
N LEU A 345 16.03 -31.68 -7.55
CA LEU A 345 17.48 -31.58 -7.30
C LEU A 345 17.84 -30.55 -6.22
N LEU A 346 16.85 -29.83 -5.66
CA LEU A 346 17.11 -28.92 -4.54
C LEU A 346 17.76 -29.68 -3.39
N SER A 347 18.86 -29.14 -2.87
CA SER A 347 19.56 -29.66 -1.72
C SER A 347 18.86 -29.19 -0.45
N ILE A 348 18.23 -30.11 0.25
CA ILE A 348 17.50 -29.86 1.49
C ILE A 348 18.37 -30.33 2.65
N ARG A 349 18.58 -29.45 3.63
CA ARG A 349 19.36 -29.80 4.82
C ARG A 349 18.53 -30.71 5.72
N LEU A 350 19.16 -31.73 6.29
CA LEU A 350 18.43 -32.73 7.07
C LEU A 350 19.11 -33.01 8.42
N CYS A 351 18.29 -33.39 9.38
CA CYS A 351 18.67 -33.94 10.68
C CYS A 351 17.63 -34.99 11.09
N ASP A 352 17.78 -35.63 12.25
CA ASP A 352 16.77 -36.58 12.72
C ASP A 352 15.42 -35.92 13.01
N ILE A 353 14.34 -36.70 12.97
CA ILE A 353 12.96 -36.19 13.12
C ILE A 353 12.74 -35.47 14.47
N ALA A 354 13.41 -35.89 15.54
CA ALA A 354 13.26 -35.24 16.85
C ALA A 354 13.88 -33.84 16.83
N GLN A 355 15.07 -33.70 16.26
CA GLN A 355 15.75 -32.43 16.06
C GLN A 355 14.98 -31.51 15.10
N GLN A 356 14.41 -32.06 14.01
CA GLN A 356 13.56 -31.29 13.09
C GLN A 356 12.38 -30.63 13.83
N LYS A 357 11.69 -31.38 14.67
CA LYS A 357 10.57 -30.87 15.49
C LYS A 357 11.01 -29.80 16.49
N GLN A 358 12.20 -29.94 17.08
CA GLN A 358 12.75 -28.92 17.96
C GLN A 358 13.03 -27.62 17.19
N ILE A 359 13.67 -27.70 16.03
CA ILE A 359 13.95 -26.55 15.16
C ILE A 359 12.65 -25.85 14.75
N VAL A 360 11.62 -26.61 14.35
CA VAL A 360 10.30 -26.07 14.00
C VAL A 360 9.69 -25.30 15.16
N ARG A 361 9.69 -25.86 16.37
CA ARG A 361 9.15 -25.19 17.56
C ARG A 361 9.85 -23.86 17.83
N GLU A 362 11.17 -23.81 17.66
CA GLU A 362 11.95 -22.59 17.88
C GLU A 362 11.69 -21.52 16.80
N ILE A 363 11.62 -21.93 15.53
CA ILE A 363 11.23 -21.05 14.42
C ILE A 363 9.83 -20.48 14.70
N GLU A 364 8.85 -21.34 14.96
CA GLU A 364 7.45 -20.93 15.15
C GLU A 364 7.31 -20.03 16.38
N SER A 365 8.01 -20.32 17.47
CA SER A 365 8.02 -19.46 18.66
C SER A 365 8.55 -18.06 18.36
N ARG A 366 9.67 -17.95 17.61
CA ARG A 366 10.27 -16.64 17.29
C ARG A 366 9.44 -15.88 16.26
N LEU A 367 8.90 -16.56 15.25
CA LEU A 367 8.06 -15.94 14.22
C LEU A 367 6.68 -15.54 14.77
N PHE A 368 6.16 -16.25 15.77
CA PHE A 368 4.95 -15.84 16.48
C PHE A 368 5.14 -14.50 17.20
N VAL A 369 6.29 -14.29 17.85
CA VAL A 369 6.63 -12.99 18.46
C VAL A 369 6.69 -11.90 17.39
N CYS A 370 7.27 -12.19 16.21
CA CYS A 370 7.29 -11.25 15.09
C CYS A 370 5.87 -10.87 14.63
N ASP A 371 4.96 -11.85 14.51
CA ASP A 371 3.55 -11.60 14.16
C ASP A 371 2.88 -10.67 15.20
N SER A 372 3.13 -10.88 16.49
CA SER A 372 2.58 -10.04 17.56
C SER A 372 3.11 -8.60 17.51
N ILE A 373 4.40 -8.40 17.24
CA ILE A 373 4.99 -7.07 17.11
C ILE A 373 4.43 -6.38 15.86
N GLU A 374 4.35 -7.09 14.73
CA GLU A 374 3.80 -6.55 13.48
C GLU A 374 2.35 -6.07 13.65
N GLN A 375 1.50 -6.86 14.35
CA GLN A 375 0.13 -6.45 14.67
C GLN A 375 0.07 -5.21 15.57
N THR A 376 0.98 -5.10 16.54
CA THR A 376 1.08 -3.94 17.43
C THR A 376 1.49 -2.69 16.65
N VAL A 377 2.47 -2.83 15.77
CA VAL A 377 2.95 -1.75 14.89
C VAL A 377 1.84 -1.29 13.94
N ASP A 378 1.09 -2.20 13.32
CA ASP A 378 -0.02 -1.86 12.43
C ASP A 378 -1.13 -1.11 13.18
N THR A 379 -1.42 -1.51 14.41
CA THR A 379 -2.37 -0.81 15.28
C THR A 379 -1.87 0.60 15.63
N ALA A 380 -0.59 0.75 15.98
CA ALA A 380 0.00 2.03 16.32
C ALA A 380 0.03 3.00 15.12
N LEU A 381 0.30 2.50 13.90
CA LEU A 381 0.22 3.29 12.67
C LEU A 381 -1.20 3.80 12.42
N ALA A 382 -2.21 2.94 12.54
CA ALA A 382 -3.61 3.35 12.40
C ALA A 382 -4.03 4.38 13.47
N GLN A 383 -3.52 4.25 14.70
CA GLN A 383 -3.75 5.23 15.77
C GLN A 383 -3.07 6.56 15.49
N ALA A 384 -1.87 6.55 14.90
CA ALA A 384 -1.16 7.78 14.52
C ALA A 384 -1.97 8.61 13.52
N ASP A 385 -2.55 7.97 12.50
CA ASP A 385 -3.41 8.64 11.53
C ASP A 385 -4.64 9.29 12.20
N ALA A 386 -5.28 8.58 13.13
CA ALA A 386 -6.40 9.11 13.91
C ALA A 386 -5.97 10.27 14.84
N MET A 387 -4.76 10.20 15.40
CA MET A 387 -4.21 11.21 16.30
C MET A 387 -4.02 12.56 15.60
N ARG A 388 -3.63 12.58 14.32
CA ARG A 388 -3.55 13.84 13.53
C ARG A 388 -4.86 14.60 13.54
N GLN A 389 -5.96 13.90 13.27
CA GLN A 389 -7.29 14.51 13.24
C GLN A 389 -7.73 14.95 14.64
N SER A 390 -7.35 14.20 15.69
CA SER A 390 -7.59 14.59 17.08
C SER A 390 -6.83 15.87 17.47
N ILE A 391 -5.56 16.02 17.06
CA ILE A 391 -4.74 17.22 17.33
C ILE A 391 -5.39 18.45 16.68
N LEU A 392 -5.76 18.37 15.39
CA LEU A 392 -6.45 19.47 14.71
C LEU A 392 -7.77 19.81 15.41
N LYS A 393 -8.57 18.80 15.78
CA LYS A 393 -9.82 19.02 16.50
C LYS A 393 -9.59 19.78 17.82
N GLN A 394 -8.63 19.35 18.63
CA GLN A 394 -8.31 20.03 19.90
C GLN A 394 -7.79 21.45 19.67
N ALA A 395 -6.99 21.67 18.62
CA ALA A 395 -6.47 22.99 18.26
C ALA A 395 -7.61 24.00 17.98
N PHE A 396 -8.55 23.62 17.11
CA PHE A 396 -9.62 24.51 16.66
C PHE A 396 -10.83 24.58 17.62
N GLU A 397 -10.88 23.72 18.63
CA GLU A 397 -11.81 23.86 19.77
C GLU A 397 -11.19 24.65 20.95
N GLY A 398 -9.96 25.16 20.79
CA GLY A 398 -9.28 25.94 21.83
C GLY A 398 -8.82 25.11 23.03
N ARG A 399 -8.62 23.80 22.84
CA ARG A 399 -8.21 22.84 23.90
C ARG A 399 -6.73 22.47 23.87
N LEU A 400 -5.97 22.97 22.89
CA LEU A 400 -4.57 22.59 22.66
C LEU A 400 -3.56 23.55 23.30
N ILE A 401 -3.99 24.73 23.77
CA ILE A 401 -3.12 25.78 24.32
C ILE A 401 -3.62 26.29 25.65
#